data_AF-A0A934HYL1-F1
#
_entry.id   AF-A0A934HYL1-F1
#
_cell.length_a   1.000
_cell.length_b   1.000
_cell.length_c   1.000
_cell.angle_alpha   90.00
_cell.angle_beta   90.00
_cell.angle_gamma   90.00
#
_symmetry.space_group_name_H-M   'P 1'
#
loop_
_entity.id
_entity.type
_entity.pdbx_description
1 polymer ?
#
loop_
_entity_poly.entity_id
_entity_poly.type
_entity_poly.pdbx_seq_one_letter_code
_entity_poly.pdbx_strand_id
1 'polypeptide(L)'
;MNKKYIYLVVAISLIFFQTTYPLVNTVLYSIVIVPLAITLGELTSIISEYIGEKKGGLLTAAIGNIPELTMGIWSIQFGMIPMVKASLIGSIISNMLLVLGISIFVGGIKYKEQK
;
A
#
# COMPACT_ATOMS: atom_id res chain seq x y z
N MET A 1 -8.04 -15.23 -17.64
CA MET A 1 -7.18 -14.16 -17.10
C MET A 1 -7.28 -14.18 -15.58
N ASN A 2 -6.17 -14.25 -14.83
CA ASN A 2 -6.22 -14.27 -13.36
C ASN A 2 -6.97 -13.02 -12.87
N LYS A 3 -7.90 -13.16 -11.91
CA LYS A 3 -8.76 -12.05 -11.44
C LYS A 3 -7.94 -10.82 -11.01
N LYS A 4 -6.72 -11.04 -10.51
CA LYS A 4 -5.75 -9.98 -10.17
C LYS A 4 -5.43 -9.03 -11.33
N TYR A 5 -5.20 -9.55 -12.54
CA TYR A 5 -4.91 -8.71 -13.69
C TYR A 5 -6.12 -7.90 -14.15
N ILE A 6 -7.35 -8.38 -13.90
CA ILE A 6 -8.56 -7.60 -14.15
C ILE A 6 -8.59 -6.38 -13.24
N TYR A 7 -8.33 -6.56 -11.93
CA TYR A 7 -8.27 -5.43 -10.99
C TYR A 7 -7.16 -4.44 -11.32
N LEU A 8 -6.00 -4.92 -11.78
CA LEU A 8 -4.90 -4.07 -12.22
C LEU A 8 -5.30 -3.23 -13.44
N VAL A 9 -5.87 -3.85 -14.48
CA VAL A 9 -6.28 -3.15 -15.71
C VAL A 9 -7.37 -2.13 -15.40
N VAL A 10 -8.34 -2.47 -14.55
CA VAL A 10 -9.38 -1.54 -14.10
C VAL A 10 -8.77 -0.39 -13.32
N ALA A 11 -7.88 -0.66 -12.36
CA ALA A 11 -7.21 0.37 -11.58
C ALA A 11 -6.45 1.35 -12.48
N ILE A 12 -5.65 0.86 -13.43
CA ILE A 12 -4.92 1.69 -14.39
C ILE A 12 -5.87 2.51 -15.26
N SER A 13 -6.96 1.92 -15.73
CA SER A 13 -7.96 2.61 -16.55
C SER A 13 -8.63 3.76 -15.78
N LEU A 14 -8.91 3.56 -14.49
CA LEU A 14 -9.55 4.56 -13.63
C LEU A 14 -8.62 5.74 -13.27
N ILE A 15 -7.30 5.62 -13.44
CA ILE A 15 -6.37 6.76 -13.27
C ILE A 15 -6.69 7.87 -14.29
N PHE A 16 -7.09 7.49 -15.51
CA PHE A 16 -7.42 8.44 -16.57
C PHE A 16 -8.80 9.06 -16.41
N PHE A 17 -9.59 8.59 -15.44
CA PHE A 17 -10.88 9.17 -15.14
C PHE A 17 -10.70 10.37 -14.19
N GLN A 18 -11.08 11.55 -14.66
CA GLN A 18 -11.03 12.78 -13.89
C GLN A 18 -12.39 13.46 -13.92
N THR A 19 -12.91 13.78 -12.73
CA THR A 19 -14.15 14.53 -12.57
C THR A 19 -13.85 15.98 -12.21
N THR A 20 -14.85 16.85 -12.34
CA THR A 20 -14.76 18.25 -11.89
C THR A 20 -14.67 18.37 -10.36
N TYR A 21 -15.09 17.35 -9.61
CA TYR A 21 -15.17 17.39 -8.15
C TYR A 21 -13.89 16.82 -7.50
N PRO A 22 -13.07 17.66 -6.82
CA PRO A 22 -11.77 17.21 -6.28
C PRO A 22 -11.90 16.09 -5.26
N LEU A 23 -12.93 16.15 -4.39
CA LEU A 23 -13.17 15.12 -3.37
C LEU A 23 -13.40 13.73 -3.98
N VAL A 24 -14.16 13.68 -5.08
CA VAL A 24 -14.44 12.43 -5.80
C VAL A 24 -13.15 11.88 -6.40
N ASN A 25 -12.32 12.73 -7.00
CA ASN A 25 -11.02 12.33 -7.53
C ASN A 25 -10.09 11.80 -6.42
N THR A 26 -10.05 12.45 -5.26
CA THR A 26 -9.23 11.98 -4.12
C THR A 26 -9.65 10.59 -3.68
N VAL A 27 -10.95 10.36 -3.44
CA VAL A 27 -11.45 9.04 -3.03
C VAL A 27 -11.19 7.99 -4.11
N LEU A 28 -11.44 8.33 -5.38
CA LEU A 28 -11.20 7.44 -6.51
C LEU A 28 -9.73 7.01 -6.58
N TYR A 29 -8.80 7.96 -6.55
CA TYR A 29 -7.37 7.66 -6.63
C TYR A 29 -6.86 6.91 -5.40
N SER A 30 -7.40 7.18 -4.20
CA SER A 30 -7.09 6.39 -3.00
C SER A 30 -7.49 4.92 -3.16
N ILE A 31 -8.65 4.63 -3.74
CA ILE A 31 -9.12 3.26 -3.99
C ILE A 31 -8.26 2.59 -5.08
N VAL A 32 -7.92 3.31 -6.14
CA VAL A 32 -7.11 2.81 -7.26
C VAL A 32 -5.70 2.38 -6.83
N ILE A 33 -5.11 3.07 -5.84
CA ILE A 33 -3.78 2.74 -5.32
C ILE A 33 -3.75 1.35 -4.65
N VAL A 34 -4.83 0.90 -4.02
CA VAL A 34 -4.87 -0.37 -3.26
C VAL A 34 -4.47 -1.60 -4.11
N PRO A 35 -5.11 -1.91 -5.25
CA PRO A 35 -4.73 -3.05 -6.08
C PRO A 35 -3.33 -2.90 -6.71
N LEU A 36 -2.88 -1.66 -6.96
CA LEU A 36 -1.53 -1.38 -7.47
C LEU A 36 -0.47 -1.73 -6.40
N ALA A 37 -0.69 -1.30 -5.16
CA ALA A 37 0.20 -1.59 -4.04
C ALA A 37 0.28 -3.08 -3.73
N ILE A 38 -0.86 -3.79 -3.73
CA ILE A 38 -0.90 -5.25 -3.55
C ILE A 38 -0.09 -5.96 -4.64
N THR A 39 -0.31 -5.60 -5.90
CA THR A 39 0.40 -6.24 -7.02
C THR A 39 1.90 -5.94 -6.98
N LEU A 40 2.28 -4.70 -6.65
CA LEU A 40 3.68 -4.30 -6.50
C LEU A 40 4.37 -5.11 -5.40
N GLY A 41 3.72 -5.27 -4.24
CA GLY A 41 4.24 -6.08 -3.13
C GLY A 41 4.44 -7.55 -3.51
N GLU A 42 3.48 -8.16 -4.21
CA GLU A 42 3.59 -9.54 -4.69
C GLU A 42 4.76 -9.72 -5.68
N LEU A 43 4.85 -8.85 -6.69
CA LEU A 43 5.95 -8.90 -7.67
C LEU A 43 7.31 -8.68 -7.01
N THR A 44 7.37 -7.79 -6.02
CA THR A 44 8.59 -7.54 -5.25
C THR A 44 9.00 -8.78 -4.46
N SER A 45 8.05 -9.44 -3.80
CA SER A 45 8.32 -10.68 -3.06
C SER A 45 8.90 -11.76 -3.97
N ILE A 46 8.36 -11.90 -5.18
CA ILE A 46 8.87 -12.85 -6.17
C ILE A 46 10.32 -12.51 -6.54
N ILE A 47 10.61 -11.25 -6.85
CA ILE A 47 11.99 -10.82 -7.20
C ILE A 47 12.95 -11.03 -6.02
N SER A 48 12.50 -10.69 -4.80
CA SER A 48 13.26 -10.83 -3.57
C SER A 48 13.70 -12.27 -3.30
N GLU A 49 12.89 -13.25 -3.70
CA GLU A 49 13.21 -14.68 -3.58
C GLU A 49 14.39 -15.09 -4.48
N TYR A 50 14.52 -14.48 -5.68
CA TYR A 50 15.60 -14.80 -6.62
C TYR A 50 16.95 -14.15 -6.28
N ILE A 51 16.95 -13.03 -5.55
CA ILE A 51 18.18 -12.24 -5.30
C ILE A 51 18.83 -12.51 -3.93
N GLY A 52 18.25 -13.42 -3.13
CA GLY A 52 18.74 -13.86 -1.83
C GLY A 52 18.31 -12.99 -0.65
N GLU A 53 18.18 -13.58 0.53
CA GLU A 53 17.51 -13.00 1.72
C GLU A 53 17.93 -11.55 2.06
N LYS A 54 19.24 -11.25 2.10
CA LYS A 54 19.70 -9.90 2.44
C LYS A 54 19.27 -8.83 1.43
N LYS A 55 19.43 -9.12 0.14
CA LYS A 55 19.10 -8.17 -0.94
C LYS A 55 17.58 -8.12 -1.15
N GLY A 56 16.92 -9.26 -1.05
CA GLY A 56 15.46 -9.37 -1.10
C GLY A 56 14.78 -8.64 0.05
N GLY A 57 15.28 -8.79 1.28
CA GLY A 57 14.77 -8.06 2.44
C GLY A 57 14.89 -6.53 2.26
N LEU A 58 16.03 -6.06 1.75
CA LEU A 58 16.22 -4.64 1.43
C LEU A 58 15.25 -4.17 0.33
N LEU A 59 15.08 -4.97 -0.73
CA LEU A 59 14.18 -4.66 -1.84
C LEU A 59 12.72 -4.58 -1.37
N THR A 60 12.26 -5.56 -0.59
CA THR A 60 10.91 -5.58 -0.04
C THR A 60 10.67 -4.42 0.92
N ALA A 61 11.65 -4.07 1.75
CA ALA A 61 11.55 -2.92 2.64
C ALA A 61 11.44 -1.58 1.88
N ALA A 62 12.19 -1.43 0.77
CA ALA A 62 12.16 -0.23 -0.04
C ALA A 62 10.88 -0.14 -0.90
N ILE A 63 10.62 -1.17 -1.71
CA ILE A 63 9.51 -1.18 -2.67
C ILE A 63 8.16 -1.35 -1.97
N GLY A 64 8.09 -2.13 -0.89
CA GLY A 64 6.86 -2.33 -0.13
C GLY A 64 6.32 -1.04 0.50
N ASN A 65 7.15 -0.01 0.67
CA ASN A 65 6.77 1.31 1.17
C ASN A 65 6.87 2.41 0.10
N ILE A 66 7.06 2.08 -1.18
CA ILE A 66 7.16 3.08 -2.26
C ILE A 66 5.96 4.02 -2.31
N PRO A 67 4.69 3.55 -2.20
CA PRO A 67 3.54 4.44 -2.24
C PRO A 67 3.60 5.55 -1.17
N GLU A 68 3.94 5.17 0.07
CA GLU A 68 4.07 6.08 1.21
C GLU A 68 5.25 7.02 1.04
N LEU A 69 6.41 6.50 0.61
CA LEU A 69 7.61 7.30 0.37
C LEU A 69 7.39 8.32 -0.75
N THR A 70 6.75 7.91 -1.85
CA THR A 70 6.46 8.80 -2.99
C THR A 70 5.44 9.88 -2.60
N MET A 71 4.37 9.51 -1.87
CA MET A 71 3.42 10.48 -1.34
C MET A 71 4.11 11.47 -0.39
N GLY A 72 5.01 11.01 0.47
CA GLY A 72 5.81 11.85 1.36
C GLY A 72 6.67 12.84 0.59
N ILE A 73 7.40 12.37 -0.43
CA ILE A 73 8.25 13.23 -1.28
C ILE A 73 7.41 14.30 -1.99
N TRP A 74 6.31 13.93 -2.64
CA TRP A 74 5.44 14.90 -3.30
C TRP A 74 4.84 15.90 -2.31
N SER A 75 4.39 15.43 -1.15
CA SER A 75 3.85 16.32 -0.11
C SER A 75 4.90 17.34 0.35
N ILE A 76 6.17 16.95 0.50
CA ILE A 76 7.27 17.88 0.80
C ILE A 76 7.47 18.88 -0.35
N GLN A 77 7.47 18.40 -1.60
CA GLN A 77 7.62 19.26 -2.78
C GLN A 77 6.51 20.31 -2.89
N PHE A 78 5.29 19.99 -2.46
CA PHE A 78 4.16 20.93 -2.40
C PHE A 78 4.11 21.75 -1.09
N GLY A 79 5.10 21.65 -0.20
CA GLY A 79 5.13 22.36 1.08
C GLY A 79 4.14 21.83 2.12
N MET A 80 3.52 20.68 1.88
CA MET A 80 2.51 20.05 2.74
C MET A 80 3.14 19.23 3.87
N ILE A 81 4.01 19.85 4.68
CA ILE A 81 4.68 19.18 5.81
C ILE A 81 3.70 18.55 6.81
N PRO A 82 2.54 19.17 7.15
CA PRO A 82 1.55 18.51 8.00
C PRO A 82 1.02 17.19 7.43
N MET A 83 0.89 17.09 6.11
CA MET A 83 0.43 15.86 5.44
C MET A 83 1.45 14.73 5.58
N VAL A 84 2.74 15.02 5.45
CA VAL A 84 3.83 14.05 5.65
C VAL A 84 3.83 13.53 7.08
N LYS A 85 3.71 14.43 8.07
CA LYS A 85 3.67 14.04 9.49
C LYS A 85 2.45 13.17 9.78
N ALA A 86 1.29 13.57 9.28
CA ALA A 86 0.06 12.81 9.45
C ALA A 86 0.13 11.42 8.79
N SER A 87 0.69 11.31 7.58
CA SER A 87 0.80 10.03 6.88
C SER A 87 1.77 9.06 7.58
N LEU A 88 2.91 9.55 8.08
CA LEU A 88 3.87 8.74 8.83
C LEU A 88 3.28 8.22 10.14
N ILE A 89 2.62 9.09 10.91
CA ILE A 89 1.94 8.68 12.16
C ILE A 89 0.82 7.68 11.83
N GLY A 90 0.02 7.97 10.79
CA GLY A 90 -1.05 7.09 10.34
C GLY A 90 -0.56 5.70 9.92
N SER A 91 0.58 5.62 9.23
CA SER A 91 1.21 4.35 8.82
C SER A 91 1.64 3.52 10.04
N ILE A 92 2.28 4.14 11.03
CA ILE A 92 2.68 3.46 12.28
C ILE A 92 1.45 2.94 13.03
N ILE A 93 0.43 3.78 13.22
CA ILE A 93 -0.82 3.40 13.88
C ILE A 93 -1.53 2.28 13.12
N SER A 94 -1.61 2.37 11.80
CA SER A 94 -2.23 1.36 10.95
C SER A 94 -1.54 0.01 11.10
N ASN A 95 -0.21 -0.04 11.02
CA ASN A 95 0.52 -1.31 11.12
C ASN A 95 0.45 -1.91 12.54
N MET A 96 0.66 -1.08 13.56
CA MET A 96 0.74 -1.56 14.95
C MET A 96 -0.61 -1.86 15.58
N LEU A 97 -1.67 -1.14 15.23
CA LEU A 97 -2.98 -1.31 15.84
C LEU A 97 -4.00 -1.92 14.88
N LEU A 98 -4.16 -1.37 13.68
CA LEU A 98 -5.21 -1.83 12.76
C LEU A 98 -4.87 -3.19 12.15
N VAL A 99 -3.75 -3.30 11.44
CA VAL A 99 -3.33 -4.53 10.76
C VAL A 99 -3.04 -5.63 11.76
N LEU A 100 -2.25 -5.34 12.80
CA LEU A 100 -1.97 -6.29 13.87
C LEU A 100 -3.26 -6.70 14.60
N GLY A 101 -4.12 -5.75 14.96
CA GLY A 101 -5.37 -6.01 15.66
C GLY A 101 -6.33 -6.89 14.85
N ILE A 102 -6.50 -6.60 13.55
CA ILE A 102 -7.29 -7.42 12.64
C ILE A 102 -6.67 -8.82 12.50
N SER A 103 -5.34 -8.91 12.38
CA SER A 103 -4.64 -10.21 12.26
C SER A 103 -4.87 -11.08 13.49
N ILE A 104 -4.70 -10.51 14.69
CA ILE A 104 -4.98 -11.19 15.96
C ILE A 104 -6.45 -11.59 16.04
N PHE A 105 -7.37 -10.68 15.75
CA PHE A 105 -8.82 -10.93 15.82
C PHE A 105 -9.25 -12.05 14.87
N VAL A 106 -8.89 -11.96 13.58
CA VAL A 106 -9.27 -12.94 12.55
C VAL A 106 -8.62 -14.30 12.81
N GLY A 107 -7.32 -14.34 13.15
CA GLY A 107 -6.68 -15.60 13.52
C GLY A 107 -7.26 -16.21 14.80
N GLY A 108 -7.70 -15.35 15.74
CA GLY A 108 -8.25 -15.71 17.05
C GLY A 108 -9.63 -16.35 16.96
N ILE A 109 -10.38 -16.13 15.87
CA ILE A 109 -11.66 -16.81 15.63
C ILE A 109 -11.48 -18.33 15.54
N LYS A 110 -10.34 -18.78 15.00
CA LYS A 110 -10.08 -20.21 14.78
C LYS A 110 -9.07 -20.80 15.78
N TYR A 111 -8.06 -20.04 16.17
CA TYR A 111 -6.96 -20.52 17.00
C TYR A 111 -6.91 -19.77 18.33
N LYS A 112 -6.80 -20.50 19.44
CA LYS A 112 -6.69 -19.89 20.78
C LYS A 112 -5.39 -19.11 20.97
N GLU A 113 -4.32 -19.54 20.32
CA GLU A 113 -3.00 -18.91 20.34
C GLU A 113 -2.39 -18.92 18.92
N GLN A 114 -1.62 -17.89 18.58
CA GLN A 114 -0.95 -17.71 17.29
C GLN A 114 0.54 -17.44 17.56
N LYS A 115 1.44 -18.07 16.79
CA LYS A 115 2.89 -17.90 16.90
C LYS A 115 3.41 -16.84 15.95
#